data_AF-A0A7Y7TNN6-F1
#
_entry.id   AF-A0A7Y7TNN6-F1
#
_cell.length_a   1.000
_cell.length_b   1.000
_cell.length_c   1.000
_cell.angle_alpha   90.00
_cell.angle_beta   90.00
_cell.angle_gamma   90.00
#
_symmetry.space_group_name_H-M   'P 1'
#
loop_
_entity.id
_entity.type
_entity.pdbx_description
1 polymer ?
#
loop_
_entity_poly.entity_id
_entity_poly.type
_entity_poly.pdbx_seq_one_letter_code
_entity_poly.pdbx_strand_id
1 'polypeptide(L)'
;MLRTVELLIAIAGILLPGYLMARCLGLRSRHAWLAAFPFSALILVEIVIHFTIFHLPLRSIPVYSVLIIIIVVCTYFIRTGRAFSTVELPEFAEEGCGVPGKICLGFSVLLVFAVLYRSVSYPLSGYDTFFRWENLARLILQHESLDFYPPITPQDFAIYLIPDGIPPLVASVYWWFYAATNEPIQQYSAISEVLQLISAMGLTFYAAYYSFGLPAAWFSLAAFSSSALLIEGFTIGQETGFTALAVAGQFCFASVARRRPGSGAVIAAAMFAALGALARDYGPALSCAGLLVLALDKNTRRFLWLYMVTTLLLSSPWYLRDWVHTGNPLYPHGIPGGFAINEIYVAMQNSFHEKLAFYRYNFLEWCDHVGEILIGAPVAIVGVTLFRPGCRREHLPFIGLTLLVVILWLISMGDTAGGPHYSMRVLTPAFVSLTILAGAVVARLYAGDCSWLFRGLRWTTTLLIVTASVYSLSSALAHPFSPRYLLSAITYSYSGPPELAASTLELAKMLERSDVTATGVLTTDPYLGTNLLRETKFRPVMVWSPDVKFVFDHKLDPREIQRRLIAMNIRIVCYSNDDMYTPFLNHTQFFRMLLQQAPIGGAGDEALYYLNPEGSVQ
;
A
#
# COMPACT_ATOMS: atom_id res chain seq x y z
N MET A 1 -6.26 16.17 -28.23
CA MET A 1 -7.56 15.47 -28.37
C MET A 1 -7.40 13.96 -28.16
N LEU A 2 -6.49 13.27 -28.87
CA LEU A 2 -6.26 11.82 -28.72
C LEU A 2 -5.94 11.39 -27.28
N ARG A 3 -4.97 12.05 -26.63
CA ARG A 3 -4.57 11.80 -25.23
C ARG A 3 -5.70 11.95 -24.22
N THR A 4 -6.62 12.89 -24.46
CA THR A 4 -7.77 13.08 -23.57
C THR A 4 -8.75 11.92 -23.68
N VAL A 5 -8.94 11.37 -24.88
CA VAL A 5 -9.82 10.22 -25.11
C VAL A 5 -9.23 8.96 -24.47
N GLU A 6 -7.94 8.70 -24.65
CA GLU A 6 -7.24 7.55 -24.04
C GLU A 6 -7.32 7.59 -22.51
N LEU A 7 -7.08 8.76 -21.92
CA LEU A 7 -7.21 8.94 -20.47
C LEU A 7 -8.66 8.72 -19.99
N LEU A 8 -9.65 9.21 -20.73
CA LEU A 8 -11.06 8.96 -20.40
C LEU A 8 -11.43 7.47 -20.49
N ILE A 9 -10.87 6.75 -21.47
CA ILE A 9 -11.02 5.30 -21.58
C ILE A 9 -10.36 4.59 -20.40
N ALA A 10 -9.15 5.01 -20.01
CA ALA A 10 -8.45 4.46 -18.85
C ALA A 10 -9.26 4.66 -17.56
N ILE A 11 -9.80 5.87 -17.34
CA ILE A 11 -10.67 6.20 -16.20
C ILE A 11 -11.97 5.39 -16.27
N ALA A 12 -12.58 5.24 -17.44
CA ALA A 12 -13.77 4.41 -17.60
C ALA A 12 -13.50 2.94 -17.27
N GLY A 13 -12.35 2.39 -17.68
CA GLY A 13 -11.95 1.02 -17.37
C GLY A 13 -11.71 0.74 -15.89
N ILE A 14 -11.32 1.75 -15.10
CA ILE A 14 -11.13 1.62 -13.65
C ILE A 14 -12.37 1.99 -12.82
N LEU A 15 -13.47 2.40 -13.44
CA LEU A 15 -14.71 2.77 -12.73
C LEU A 15 -15.92 1.95 -13.19
N LEU A 16 -16.14 1.81 -14.49
CA LEU A 16 -17.36 1.24 -15.04
C LEU A 16 -17.55 -0.25 -14.72
N PRO A 17 -16.54 -1.13 -14.84
CA PRO A 17 -16.70 -2.56 -14.52
C PRO A 17 -17.10 -2.76 -13.06
N GLY A 18 -16.42 -2.11 -12.13
CA GLY A 18 -16.72 -2.19 -10.70
C GLY A 18 -18.05 -1.55 -10.33
N TYR A 19 -18.43 -0.43 -10.96
CA TYR A 19 -19.75 0.18 -10.75
C TYR A 19 -20.86 -0.80 -11.14
N LEU A 20 -20.77 -1.40 -12.33
CA LEU A 20 -21.77 -2.35 -12.82
C LEU A 20 -21.80 -3.63 -11.99
N MET A 21 -20.63 -4.12 -11.55
CA MET A 21 -20.54 -5.25 -10.62
C MET A 21 -21.26 -4.93 -9.29
N ALA A 22 -21.00 -3.75 -8.72
CA ALA A 22 -21.69 -3.31 -7.50
C ALA A 22 -23.21 -3.20 -7.69
N ARG A 23 -23.67 -2.72 -8.85
CA ARG A 23 -25.10 -2.70 -9.20
C ARG A 23 -25.68 -4.10 -9.34
N CYS A 24 -24.93 -5.06 -9.90
CA CYS A 24 -25.33 -6.47 -9.98
C CYS A 24 -25.51 -7.09 -8.59
N LEU A 25 -24.67 -6.70 -7.61
CA LEU A 25 -24.78 -7.12 -6.21
C LEU A 25 -25.94 -6.43 -5.45
N GLY A 26 -26.81 -5.70 -6.15
CA GLY A 26 -27.97 -5.05 -5.54
C GLY A 26 -27.62 -3.78 -4.75
N LEU A 27 -26.39 -3.25 -4.91
CA LEU A 27 -25.98 -2.02 -4.24
C LEU A 27 -26.64 -0.80 -4.91
N ARG A 28 -27.18 0.13 -4.11
CA ARG A 28 -27.75 1.40 -4.62
C ARG A 28 -26.68 2.26 -5.29
N SER A 29 -27.10 3.16 -6.20
CA SER A 29 -26.20 3.98 -7.03
C SER A 29 -25.08 4.67 -6.24
N ARG A 30 -25.39 5.26 -5.07
CA ARG A 30 -24.38 5.91 -4.21
C ARG A 30 -23.29 4.95 -3.71
N HIS A 31 -23.68 3.77 -3.23
CA HIS A 31 -22.74 2.73 -2.80
C HIS A 31 -21.97 2.13 -3.97
N ALA A 32 -22.63 1.98 -5.11
CA ALA A 32 -22.01 1.46 -6.32
C ALA A 32 -20.89 2.38 -6.82
N TRP A 33 -21.03 3.70 -6.69
CA TRP A 33 -19.95 4.65 -7.01
C TRP A 33 -18.75 4.53 -6.05
N LEU A 34 -18.99 4.36 -4.75
CA LEU A 34 -17.91 4.17 -3.78
C LEU A 34 -17.22 2.81 -3.91
N ALA A 35 -17.91 1.81 -4.46
CA ALA A 35 -17.35 0.50 -4.76
C ALA A 35 -16.75 0.40 -6.18
N ALA A 36 -16.97 1.41 -7.04
CA ALA A 36 -16.62 1.36 -8.45
C ALA A 36 -15.13 1.15 -8.68
N PHE A 37 -14.31 2.01 -8.08
CA PHE A 37 -12.86 1.89 -8.15
C PHE A 37 -12.33 0.60 -7.49
N PRO A 38 -12.62 0.27 -6.21
CA PRO A 38 -12.05 -0.91 -5.57
C PRO A 38 -12.46 -2.22 -6.27
N PHE A 39 -13.69 -2.34 -6.77
CA PHE A 39 -14.09 -3.54 -7.52
C PHE A 39 -13.43 -3.60 -8.89
N SER A 40 -13.22 -2.48 -9.57
CA SER A 40 -12.48 -2.48 -10.83
C SER A 40 -11.00 -2.81 -10.61
N ALA A 41 -10.39 -2.30 -9.53
CA ALA A 41 -9.02 -2.64 -9.16
C ALA A 41 -8.89 -4.14 -8.83
N LEU A 42 -9.85 -4.72 -8.11
CA LEU A 42 -9.92 -6.16 -7.86
C LEU A 42 -10.05 -6.95 -9.18
N ILE A 43 -11.01 -6.58 -10.03
CA ILE A 43 -11.20 -7.22 -11.35
C ILE A 43 -9.90 -7.15 -12.17
N LEU A 44 -9.23 -6.01 -12.17
CA LEU A 44 -8.02 -5.80 -12.94
C LEU A 44 -6.86 -6.67 -12.43
N VAL A 45 -6.64 -6.74 -11.12
CA VAL A 45 -5.60 -7.63 -10.58
C VAL A 45 -5.94 -9.09 -10.85
N GLU A 46 -7.22 -9.50 -10.78
CA GLU A 46 -7.63 -10.84 -11.16
C GLU A 46 -7.30 -11.14 -12.63
N ILE A 47 -7.55 -10.20 -13.54
CA ILE A 47 -7.19 -10.35 -14.95
C ILE A 47 -5.68 -10.56 -15.09
N VAL A 48 -4.87 -9.73 -14.43
CA VAL A 48 -3.40 -9.84 -14.47
C VAL A 48 -2.94 -11.19 -13.92
N ILE A 49 -3.48 -11.62 -12.77
CA ILE A 49 -3.15 -12.91 -12.15
C ILE A 49 -3.51 -14.07 -13.08
N HIS A 50 -4.73 -14.11 -13.61
CA HIS A 50 -5.17 -15.20 -14.48
C HIS A 50 -4.41 -15.23 -15.80
N PHE A 51 -4.13 -14.07 -16.39
CA PHE A 51 -3.29 -14.00 -17.59
C PHE A 51 -1.90 -14.55 -17.33
N THR A 52 -1.31 -14.23 -16.17
CA THR A 52 -0.01 -14.76 -15.75
C THR A 52 -0.06 -16.27 -15.55
N ILE A 53 -1.08 -16.80 -14.85
CA ILE A 53 -1.28 -18.25 -14.64
C ILE A 53 -1.38 -19.01 -15.97
N PHE A 54 -2.02 -18.41 -16.97
CA PHE A 54 -2.19 -19.03 -18.29
C PHE A 54 -1.12 -18.62 -19.32
N HIS A 55 -0.07 -17.91 -18.90
CA HIS A 55 0.99 -17.37 -19.76
C HIS A 55 0.44 -16.60 -20.99
N LEU A 56 -0.64 -15.84 -20.79
CA LEU A 56 -1.25 -14.98 -21.80
C LEU A 56 -0.58 -13.60 -21.79
N PRO A 57 -0.37 -12.97 -22.97
CA PRO A 57 0.26 -11.66 -23.04
C PRO A 57 -0.60 -10.58 -22.37
N LEU A 58 0.02 -9.83 -21.45
CA LEU A 58 -0.55 -8.68 -20.75
C LEU A 58 -0.50 -7.44 -21.65
N ARG A 59 -1.33 -7.45 -22.69
CA ARG A 59 -1.56 -6.32 -23.60
C ARG A 59 -2.88 -5.63 -23.29
N SER A 60 -3.01 -4.37 -23.72
CA SER A 60 -4.24 -3.59 -23.50
C SER A 60 -5.46 -4.20 -24.20
N ILE A 61 -5.35 -4.67 -25.45
CA ILE A 61 -6.48 -5.23 -26.24
C ILE A 61 -7.14 -6.46 -25.57
N PRO A 62 -6.40 -7.51 -25.17
CA PRO A 62 -6.97 -8.63 -24.43
C PRO A 62 -7.68 -8.20 -23.15
N VAL A 63 -7.07 -7.29 -22.37
CA VAL A 63 -7.67 -6.81 -21.12
C VAL A 63 -8.93 -5.99 -21.38
N TYR A 64 -8.94 -5.10 -22.39
CA TYR A 64 -10.16 -4.42 -22.84
C TYR A 64 -11.28 -5.40 -23.16
N SER A 65 -10.96 -6.50 -23.85
CA SER A 65 -11.94 -7.51 -24.23
C SER A 65 -12.59 -8.15 -23.01
N VAL A 66 -11.80 -8.52 -21.99
CA VAL A 66 -12.32 -9.08 -20.74
C VAL A 66 -13.18 -8.05 -19.98
N LEU A 67 -12.72 -6.80 -19.88
CA LEU A 67 -13.47 -5.73 -19.22
C LEU A 67 -14.82 -5.45 -19.92
N ILE A 68 -14.84 -5.45 -21.26
CA ILE A 68 -16.08 -5.30 -22.05
C ILE A 68 -17.03 -6.48 -21.78
N ILE A 69 -16.52 -7.71 -21.74
CA ILE A 69 -17.34 -8.89 -21.42
C ILE A 69 -17.98 -8.74 -20.03
N ILE A 70 -17.21 -8.32 -19.02
CA ILE A 70 -17.73 -8.08 -17.66
C ILE A 70 -18.81 -6.99 -17.68
N ILE A 71 -18.57 -5.88 -18.37
CA ILE A 71 -19.54 -4.78 -18.54
C ILE A 71 -20.84 -5.30 -19.17
N VAL A 72 -20.76 -6.08 -20.25
CA VAL A 72 -21.91 -6.62 -20.98
C VAL A 72 -22.68 -7.60 -20.09
N VAL A 73 -21.99 -8.53 -19.44
CA VAL A 73 -22.60 -9.52 -18.53
C VAL A 73 -23.31 -8.80 -17.39
N CYS A 74 -22.63 -7.90 -16.68
CA CYS A 74 -23.24 -7.15 -15.59
C CYS A 74 -24.47 -6.34 -16.06
N THR A 75 -24.36 -5.67 -17.21
CA THR A 75 -25.48 -4.91 -17.79
C THR A 75 -26.67 -5.82 -18.10
N TYR A 76 -26.43 -7.03 -18.63
CA TYR A 76 -27.47 -8.03 -18.90
C TYR A 76 -28.17 -8.47 -17.61
N PHE A 77 -27.43 -8.80 -16.55
CA PHE A 77 -28.01 -9.20 -15.26
C PHE A 77 -28.86 -8.09 -14.63
N ILE A 78 -28.41 -6.83 -14.72
CA ILE A 78 -29.16 -5.67 -14.23
C ILE A 78 -30.45 -5.48 -15.04
N ARG A 79 -30.38 -5.49 -16.38
CA ARG A 79 -31.56 -5.23 -17.24
C ARG A 79 -32.60 -6.33 -17.21
N THR A 80 -32.19 -7.57 -16.98
CA THR A 80 -33.10 -8.73 -16.91
C THR A 80 -33.72 -8.95 -15.53
N GLY A 81 -33.42 -8.08 -14.55
CA GLY A 81 -33.90 -8.24 -13.17
C GLY A 81 -33.31 -9.44 -12.43
N ARG A 82 -32.22 -10.03 -12.96
CA ARG A 82 -31.50 -11.16 -12.37
C ARG A 82 -30.41 -10.75 -11.38
N ALA A 83 -30.16 -9.43 -11.27
CA ALA A 83 -29.30 -8.87 -10.23
C ALA A 83 -29.86 -9.19 -8.83
N PHE A 84 -28.98 -9.17 -7.82
CA PHE A 84 -29.39 -9.34 -6.44
C PHE A 84 -30.41 -8.27 -6.05
N SER A 85 -31.40 -8.67 -5.25
CA SER A 85 -32.45 -7.76 -4.77
C SER A 85 -31.84 -6.53 -4.10
N THR A 86 -32.24 -5.35 -4.55
CA THR A 86 -31.73 -4.10 -3.99
C THR A 86 -32.10 -3.99 -2.51
N VAL A 87 -31.09 -3.75 -1.68
CA VAL A 87 -31.34 -3.49 -0.25
C VAL A 87 -31.88 -2.07 -0.10
N GLU A 88 -33.18 -1.95 0.16
CA GLU A 88 -33.77 -0.67 0.56
C GLU A 88 -33.33 -0.34 1.99
N LEU A 89 -32.36 0.58 2.08
CA LEU A 89 -31.98 1.21 3.34
C LEU A 89 -32.70 2.57 3.42
N PRO A 90 -33.01 3.04 4.64
CA PRO A 90 -33.59 4.37 4.81
C PRO A 90 -32.75 5.38 4.04
N GLU A 91 -33.38 6.16 3.16
CA GLU A 91 -32.71 7.31 2.59
C GLU A 91 -32.44 8.31 3.71
N PHE A 92 -31.40 9.12 3.54
CA PHE A 92 -31.19 10.26 4.43
C PHE A 92 -32.52 11.02 4.47
N ALA A 93 -33.15 11.13 5.64
CA ALA A 93 -34.06 12.24 5.83
C ALA A 93 -33.23 13.49 5.48
N GLU A 94 -33.74 14.37 4.63
CA GLU A 94 -33.11 15.66 4.30
C GLU A 94 -33.03 16.60 5.53
N GLU A 95 -32.97 16.06 6.74
CA GLU A 95 -32.48 16.77 7.91
C GLU A 95 -31.05 17.19 7.59
N GLY A 96 -30.97 18.44 7.12
CA GLY A 96 -29.77 19.02 6.55
C GLY A 96 -28.58 18.79 7.47
N CYS A 97 -27.45 18.52 6.84
CA CYS A 97 -26.17 18.46 7.51
C CYS A 97 -26.04 19.68 8.45
N GLY A 98 -26.06 19.45 9.77
CA GLY A 98 -25.83 20.50 10.75
C GLY A 98 -24.51 21.22 10.44
N VAL A 99 -24.35 22.45 10.95
CA VAL A 99 -23.13 23.26 10.73
C VAL A 99 -21.82 22.46 10.89
N PRO A 100 -21.68 21.59 11.92
CA PRO A 100 -20.47 20.76 12.06
C PRO A 100 -20.22 19.85 10.85
N GLY A 101 -21.23 19.16 10.33
CA GLY A 101 -21.02 18.26 9.19
C GLY A 101 -20.71 19.01 7.89
N LYS A 102 -21.20 20.25 7.72
CA LYS A 102 -20.85 21.09 6.55
C LYS A 102 -19.37 21.48 6.58
N ILE A 103 -18.86 21.83 7.76
CA ILE A 103 -17.44 22.12 7.98
C ILE A 103 -16.60 20.86 7.70
N CYS A 104 -17.02 19.70 8.21
CA CYS A 104 -16.33 18.43 7.99
C CYS A 104 -16.27 18.06 6.50
N LEU A 105 -17.37 18.24 5.78
CA LEU A 105 -17.42 18.04 4.33
C LEU A 105 -16.49 19.01 3.60
N GLY A 106 -16.46 20.28 4.01
CA GLY A 106 -15.55 21.29 3.45
C GLY A 106 -14.08 20.88 3.58
N PHE A 107 -13.64 20.48 4.79
CA PHE A 107 -12.29 19.97 5.01
C PHE A 107 -12.00 18.70 4.23
N SER A 108 -12.97 17.78 4.15
CA SER A 108 -12.82 16.54 3.37
C SER A 108 -12.56 16.82 1.90
N VAL A 109 -13.30 17.77 1.32
CA VAL A 109 -13.15 18.16 -0.09
C VAL A 109 -11.81 18.85 -0.32
N LEU A 110 -11.42 19.79 0.55
CA LEU A 110 -10.12 20.46 0.46
C LEU A 110 -8.95 19.47 0.55
N LEU A 111 -9.09 18.48 1.42
CA LEU A 111 -8.09 17.42 1.59
C LEU A 111 -7.95 16.57 0.33
N VAL A 112 -9.05 16.18 -0.30
CA VAL A 112 -9.02 15.45 -1.59
C VAL A 112 -8.29 16.27 -2.66
N PHE A 113 -8.54 17.58 -2.73
CA PHE A 113 -7.82 18.46 -3.65
C PHE A 113 -6.34 18.60 -3.32
N ALA A 114 -5.99 18.68 -2.03
CA ALA A 114 -4.59 18.73 -1.59
C ALA A 114 -3.83 17.47 -1.99
N VAL A 115 -4.42 16.29 -1.75
CA VAL A 115 -3.84 15.00 -2.17
C VAL A 115 -3.70 14.96 -3.69
N LEU A 116 -4.75 15.27 -4.44
CA LEU A 116 -4.68 15.31 -5.91
C LEU A 116 -3.57 16.23 -6.42
N TYR A 117 -3.52 17.46 -5.91
CA TYR A 117 -2.52 18.43 -6.29
C TYR A 117 -1.12 17.90 -6.02
N ARG A 118 -0.90 17.33 -4.83
CA ARG A 118 0.42 16.90 -4.41
C ARG A 118 0.89 15.64 -5.14
N SER A 119 0.03 14.64 -5.29
CA SER A 119 0.33 13.41 -6.05
C SER A 119 0.59 13.68 -7.53
N VAL A 120 0.03 14.76 -8.11
CA VAL A 120 0.36 15.19 -9.48
C VAL A 120 1.68 15.96 -9.54
N SER A 121 1.96 16.81 -8.55
CA SER A 121 3.16 17.66 -8.52
C SER A 121 4.43 16.89 -8.14
N TYR A 122 4.28 15.84 -7.33
CA TYR A 122 5.35 14.94 -6.91
C TYR A 122 4.79 13.51 -6.91
N PRO A 123 4.65 12.88 -8.09
CA PRO A 123 4.24 11.49 -8.17
C PRO A 123 5.32 10.58 -7.56
N LEU A 124 4.92 9.38 -7.17
CA LEU A 124 5.81 8.34 -6.63
C LEU A 124 6.55 8.77 -5.35
N SER A 125 5.95 9.63 -4.53
CA SER A 125 6.54 10.17 -3.29
C SER A 125 6.80 9.12 -2.20
N GLY A 126 6.10 7.98 -2.24
CA GLY A 126 6.34 6.87 -1.31
C GLY A 126 7.67 6.17 -1.58
N TYR A 127 8.32 5.71 -0.51
CA TYR A 127 9.67 5.13 -0.55
C TYR A 127 9.72 3.98 -1.56
N ASP A 128 8.93 2.94 -1.34
CA ASP A 128 8.89 1.76 -2.21
C ASP A 128 8.26 2.02 -3.60
N THR A 129 7.63 3.16 -3.84
CA THR A 129 6.74 3.34 -5.00
C THR A 129 7.51 3.36 -6.32
N PHE A 130 8.70 3.97 -6.34
CA PHE A 130 9.54 4.08 -7.54
C PHE A 130 10.09 2.72 -8.00
N PHE A 131 10.82 2.02 -7.13
CA PHE A 131 11.54 0.79 -7.52
C PHE A 131 10.64 -0.45 -7.50
N ARG A 132 9.54 -0.45 -6.74
CA ARG A 132 8.66 -1.62 -6.56
C ARG A 132 7.42 -1.49 -7.44
N TRP A 133 6.51 -0.59 -7.09
CA TRP A 133 5.17 -0.55 -7.69
C TRP A 133 5.15 0.00 -9.11
N GLU A 134 5.78 1.16 -9.32
CA GLU A 134 5.84 1.78 -10.63
C GLU A 134 6.79 1.04 -11.57
N ASN A 135 7.92 0.55 -11.05
CA ASN A 135 8.83 -0.28 -11.82
C ASN A 135 8.20 -1.59 -12.27
N LEU A 136 7.52 -2.32 -11.38
CA LEU A 136 6.85 -3.55 -11.77
C LEU A 136 5.78 -3.28 -12.85
N ALA A 137 5.02 -2.18 -12.72
CA ALA A 137 4.06 -1.77 -13.75
C ALA A 137 4.72 -1.51 -15.12
N ARG A 138 5.89 -0.86 -15.15
CA ARG A 138 6.67 -0.66 -16.39
C ARG A 138 7.18 -1.97 -16.95
N LEU A 139 7.70 -2.85 -16.11
CA LEU A 139 8.22 -4.14 -16.54
C LEU A 139 7.11 -5.03 -17.12
N ILE A 140 5.90 -5.02 -16.54
CA ILE A 140 4.73 -5.69 -17.12
C ILE A 140 4.41 -5.12 -18.51
N LEU A 141 4.47 -3.79 -18.68
CA LEU A 141 4.22 -3.15 -19.97
C LEU A 141 5.31 -3.51 -21.01
N GLN A 142 6.58 -3.56 -20.60
CA GLN A 142 7.72 -3.82 -21.47
C GLN A 142 7.82 -5.29 -21.89
N HIS A 143 7.58 -6.22 -20.95
CA HIS A 143 7.68 -7.66 -21.19
C HIS A 143 6.35 -8.30 -21.60
N GLU A 144 5.24 -7.57 -21.48
CA GLU A 144 3.88 -8.09 -21.70
C GLU A 144 3.58 -9.36 -20.90
N SER A 145 4.24 -9.54 -19.75
CA SER A 145 4.16 -10.71 -18.89
C SER A 145 4.52 -10.32 -17.45
N LEU A 146 4.14 -11.18 -16.49
CA LEU A 146 4.54 -11.14 -15.09
C LEU A 146 5.24 -12.45 -14.66
N ASP A 147 5.68 -13.27 -15.63
CA ASP A 147 6.29 -14.59 -15.35
C ASP A 147 7.61 -14.48 -14.55
N PHE A 148 8.32 -13.36 -14.68
CA PHE A 148 9.56 -13.06 -13.95
C PHE A 148 9.35 -12.72 -12.46
N TYR A 149 8.11 -12.61 -11.99
CA TYR A 149 7.76 -12.13 -10.66
C TYR A 149 6.94 -13.18 -9.91
N PRO A 150 7.22 -13.57 -8.66
CA PRO A 150 8.42 -13.25 -7.88
C PRO A 150 9.70 -13.77 -8.55
N PRO A 151 10.85 -13.08 -8.41
CA PRO A 151 12.09 -13.55 -9.01
C PRO A 151 12.72 -14.66 -8.17
N ILE A 152 13.01 -15.78 -8.83
CA ILE A 152 13.66 -16.95 -8.22
C ILE A 152 14.91 -17.40 -8.99
N THR A 153 14.96 -17.12 -10.29
CA THR A 153 16.12 -17.42 -11.14
C THR A 153 16.96 -16.15 -11.38
N PRO A 154 18.23 -16.31 -11.76
CA PRO A 154 19.05 -15.17 -12.16
C PRO A 154 18.49 -14.37 -13.34
N GLN A 155 17.79 -15.03 -14.26
CA GLN A 155 17.12 -14.39 -15.39
C GLN A 155 15.97 -13.51 -14.91
N ASP A 156 15.22 -13.96 -13.91
CA ASP A 156 14.17 -13.15 -13.29
C ASP A 156 14.77 -11.92 -12.60
N PHE A 157 15.86 -12.11 -11.84
CA PHE A 157 16.57 -11.01 -11.19
C PHE A 157 17.23 -10.02 -12.16
N ALA A 158 17.46 -10.42 -13.41
CA ALA A 158 17.91 -9.49 -14.45
C ALA A 158 16.78 -8.56 -14.94
N ILE A 159 15.52 -8.92 -14.68
CA ILE A 159 14.33 -8.13 -15.03
C ILE A 159 13.80 -7.38 -13.80
N TYR A 160 13.50 -8.10 -12.72
CA TYR A 160 12.97 -7.53 -11.48
C TYR A 160 13.90 -7.80 -10.29
N LEU A 161 14.29 -6.72 -9.63
CA LEU A 161 15.48 -6.72 -8.77
C LEU A 161 15.21 -7.21 -7.34
N ILE A 162 13.96 -7.34 -6.91
CA ILE A 162 13.63 -7.50 -5.48
C ILE A 162 13.01 -8.87 -5.23
N PRO A 163 13.43 -9.60 -4.19
CA PRO A 163 12.91 -10.91 -3.90
C PRO A 163 11.58 -10.77 -3.13
N ASP A 164 10.56 -10.12 -3.69
CA ASP A 164 9.22 -10.05 -3.10
C ASP A 164 8.16 -10.75 -3.94
N GLY A 165 7.17 -11.35 -3.27
CA GLY A 165 5.98 -11.98 -3.86
C GLY A 165 4.69 -11.36 -3.34
N ILE A 166 4.70 -10.03 -3.21
CA ILE A 166 3.53 -9.28 -2.81
C ILE A 166 2.53 -9.28 -3.97
N PRO A 167 1.23 -9.51 -3.75
CA PRO A 167 0.28 -9.54 -4.85
C PRO A 167 0.31 -8.22 -5.64
N PRO A 168 0.24 -8.28 -6.99
CA PRO A 168 0.60 -7.15 -7.86
C PRO A 168 -0.53 -6.11 -7.99
N LEU A 169 -1.37 -5.91 -6.97
CA LEU A 169 -2.56 -5.03 -7.06
C LEU A 169 -2.19 -3.59 -7.44
N VAL A 170 -1.25 -2.98 -6.73
CA VAL A 170 -0.84 -1.59 -6.98
C VAL A 170 -0.23 -1.46 -8.38
N ALA A 171 0.69 -2.36 -8.72
CA ALA A 171 1.36 -2.39 -10.02
C ALA A 171 0.36 -2.65 -11.16
N SER A 172 -0.67 -3.48 -10.96
CA SER A 172 -1.71 -3.75 -11.96
C SER A 172 -2.51 -2.48 -12.28
N VAL A 173 -2.87 -1.71 -11.25
CA VAL A 173 -3.60 -0.44 -11.44
C VAL A 173 -2.74 0.59 -12.18
N TYR A 174 -1.44 0.71 -11.85
CA TYR A 174 -0.53 1.60 -12.57
C TYR A 174 -0.30 1.14 -14.01
N TRP A 175 -0.07 -0.16 -14.20
CA TRP A 175 0.10 -0.79 -15.50
C TRP A 175 -1.10 -0.51 -16.41
N TRP A 176 -2.33 -0.57 -15.88
CA TRP A 176 -3.52 -0.26 -16.66
C TRP A 176 -3.50 1.16 -17.25
N PHE A 177 -3.13 2.17 -16.45
CA PHE A 177 -3.02 3.53 -16.97
C PHE A 177 -1.96 3.63 -18.06
N TYR A 178 -0.81 2.95 -17.88
CA TYR A 178 0.27 2.98 -18.87
C TYR A 178 -0.09 2.22 -20.14
N ALA A 179 -0.74 1.07 -20.03
CA ALA A 179 -1.18 0.26 -21.16
C ALA A 179 -2.34 0.93 -21.93
N ALA A 180 -3.25 1.60 -21.22
CA ALA A 180 -4.39 2.29 -21.84
C ALA A 180 -4.00 3.60 -22.53
N THR A 181 -2.93 4.25 -22.09
CA THR A 181 -2.41 5.50 -22.68
C THR A 181 -1.16 5.29 -23.53
N ASN A 182 -0.63 4.07 -23.57
CA ASN A 182 0.60 3.67 -24.22
C ASN A 182 1.85 4.51 -23.81
N GLU A 183 1.78 5.20 -22.67
CA GLU A 183 2.87 6.02 -22.14
C GLU A 183 2.94 5.85 -20.60
N PRO A 184 4.13 5.57 -20.03
CA PRO A 184 4.29 5.41 -18.59
C PRO A 184 4.44 6.76 -17.88
N ILE A 185 3.35 7.56 -17.88
CA ILE A 185 3.29 8.88 -17.24
C ILE A 185 3.01 8.70 -15.73
N GLN A 186 4.01 9.05 -14.90
CA GLN A 186 3.98 8.83 -13.45
C GLN A 186 2.80 9.51 -12.75
N GLN A 187 2.40 10.70 -13.21
CA GLN A 187 1.31 11.49 -12.64
C GLN A 187 -0.06 10.78 -12.70
N TYR A 188 -0.21 9.75 -13.52
CA TYR A 188 -1.44 8.95 -13.53
C TYR A 188 -1.64 8.11 -12.25
N SER A 189 -0.59 7.89 -11.45
CA SER A 189 -0.73 7.26 -10.13
C SER A 189 -1.68 8.04 -9.20
N ALA A 190 -1.69 9.37 -9.32
CA ALA A 190 -2.53 10.26 -8.52
C ALA A 190 -4.03 9.96 -8.65
N ILE A 191 -4.46 9.45 -9.81
CA ILE A 191 -5.86 9.07 -10.04
C ILE A 191 -6.23 7.91 -9.10
N SER A 192 -5.37 6.90 -8.99
CA SER A 192 -5.58 5.77 -8.08
C SER A 192 -5.66 6.25 -6.62
N GLU A 193 -4.73 7.08 -6.19
CA GLU A 193 -4.64 7.59 -4.81
C GLU A 193 -5.91 8.37 -4.41
N VAL A 194 -6.37 9.27 -5.29
CA VAL A 194 -7.56 10.08 -5.06
C VAL A 194 -8.83 9.23 -5.06
N LEU A 195 -8.94 8.27 -5.97
CA LEU A 195 -10.08 7.35 -5.99
C LEU A 195 -10.11 6.44 -4.77
N GLN A 196 -8.95 5.98 -4.28
CA GLN A 196 -8.84 5.26 -3.01
C GLN A 196 -9.35 6.10 -1.85
N LEU A 197 -8.87 7.35 -1.74
CA LEU A 197 -9.23 8.27 -0.66
C LEU A 197 -10.73 8.58 -0.64
N ILE A 198 -11.31 8.98 -1.78
CA ILE A 198 -12.74 9.29 -1.90
C ILE A 198 -13.59 8.07 -1.53
N SER A 199 -13.22 6.89 -2.05
CA SER A 199 -13.92 5.64 -1.76
C SER A 199 -13.83 5.30 -0.26
N ALA A 200 -12.65 5.41 0.33
CA ALA A 200 -12.43 5.12 1.75
C ALA A 200 -13.19 6.09 2.66
N MET A 201 -13.18 7.39 2.38
CA MET A 201 -13.95 8.40 3.12
C MET A 201 -15.46 8.10 3.06
N GLY A 202 -15.98 7.83 1.87
CA GLY A 202 -17.39 7.50 1.68
C GLY A 202 -17.78 6.19 2.38
N LEU A 203 -16.98 5.13 2.23
CA LEU A 203 -17.26 3.83 2.85
C LEU A 203 -17.16 3.91 4.38
N THR A 204 -16.21 4.66 4.92
CA THR A 204 -16.10 4.93 6.36
C THR A 204 -17.32 5.66 6.88
N PHE A 205 -17.75 6.72 6.17
CA PHE A 205 -18.98 7.46 6.48
C PHE A 205 -20.20 6.52 6.53
N TYR A 206 -20.39 5.69 5.50
CA TYR A 206 -21.53 4.76 5.45
C TYR A 206 -21.41 3.63 6.47
N ALA A 207 -20.22 3.13 6.76
CA ALA A 207 -20.00 2.16 7.84
C ALA A 207 -20.43 2.71 9.20
N ALA A 208 -20.06 3.96 9.50
CA ALA A 208 -20.49 4.67 10.70
C ALA A 208 -22.00 4.95 10.70
N TYR A 209 -22.58 5.34 9.56
CA TYR A 209 -24.03 5.54 9.42
C TYR A 209 -24.82 4.25 9.72
N TYR A 210 -24.40 3.13 9.14
CA TYR A 210 -25.05 1.83 9.34
C TYR A 210 -24.80 1.23 10.71
N SER A 211 -23.69 1.59 11.36
CA SER A 211 -23.38 1.11 12.70
C SER A 211 -24.04 1.94 13.79
N PHE A 212 -24.01 3.27 13.68
CA PHE A 212 -24.26 4.21 14.78
C PHE A 212 -25.16 5.40 14.43
N GLY A 213 -25.57 5.55 13.18
CA GLY A 213 -26.50 6.60 12.73
C GLY A 213 -25.80 7.82 12.09
N LEU A 214 -26.61 8.77 11.61
CA LEU A 214 -26.16 9.90 10.80
C LEU A 214 -25.20 10.87 11.52
N PRO A 215 -25.44 11.26 12.79
CA PRO A 215 -24.49 12.14 13.49
C PRO A 215 -23.10 11.49 13.61
N ALA A 216 -23.06 10.18 13.87
CA ALA A 216 -21.81 9.44 13.97
C ALA A 216 -21.06 9.38 12.63
N ALA A 217 -21.78 9.32 11.51
CA ALA A 217 -21.19 9.33 10.17
C ALA A 217 -20.45 10.64 9.88
N TRP A 218 -21.06 11.79 10.20
CA TRP A 218 -20.42 13.10 10.02
C TRP A 218 -19.17 13.28 10.88
N PHE A 219 -19.24 12.89 12.16
CA PHE A 219 -18.08 12.95 13.04
C PHE A 219 -17.01 11.91 12.68
N SER A 220 -17.39 10.77 12.10
CA SER A 220 -16.43 9.78 11.59
C SER A 220 -15.67 10.34 10.39
N LEU A 221 -16.36 11.02 9.46
CA LEU A 221 -15.71 11.71 8.34
C LEU A 221 -14.80 12.85 8.82
N ALA A 222 -15.20 13.57 9.88
CA ALA A 222 -14.36 14.57 10.54
C ALA A 222 -13.08 13.94 11.11
N ALA A 223 -13.23 12.84 11.85
CA ALA A 223 -12.12 12.09 12.43
C ALA A 223 -11.18 11.56 11.34
N PHE A 224 -11.73 11.05 10.24
CA PHE A 224 -10.97 10.58 9.09
C PHE A 224 -10.13 11.72 8.50
N SER A 225 -10.76 12.85 8.19
CA SER A 225 -10.11 14.00 7.54
C SER A 225 -9.07 14.69 8.44
N SER A 226 -9.20 14.54 9.75
CA SER A 226 -8.29 15.11 10.76
C SER A 226 -7.15 14.18 11.18
N SER A 227 -7.03 13.00 10.55
CA SER A 227 -5.99 12.02 10.89
C SER A 227 -4.87 12.05 9.84
N ALA A 228 -3.87 12.92 10.02
CA ALA A 228 -2.71 13.03 9.14
C ALA A 228 -2.05 11.68 8.81
N LEU A 229 -1.85 10.78 9.80
CA LEU A 229 -1.27 9.45 9.56
C LEU A 229 -2.15 8.54 8.70
N LEU A 230 -3.47 8.67 8.81
CA LEU A 230 -4.41 7.95 7.94
C LEU A 230 -4.30 8.47 6.50
N ILE A 231 -4.22 9.79 6.33
CA ILE A 231 -4.10 10.43 5.02
C ILE A 231 -2.76 10.12 4.37
N GLU A 232 -1.68 10.12 5.15
CA GLU A 232 -0.35 9.74 4.68
C GLU A 232 -0.34 8.33 4.09
N GLY A 233 -1.07 7.39 4.70
CA GLY A 233 -1.25 6.05 4.14
C GLY A 233 -1.85 6.00 2.73
N PHE A 234 -2.59 7.03 2.32
CA PHE A 234 -3.06 7.19 0.94
C PHE A 234 -2.07 7.97 0.07
N THR A 235 -1.47 9.06 0.58
CA THR A 235 -0.59 9.94 -0.20
C THR A 235 0.75 9.30 -0.55
N ILE A 236 1.19 8.27 0.18
CA ILE A 236 2.39 7.53 -0.20
C ILE A 236 2.24 6.79 -1.55
N GLY A 237 1.02 6.58 -2.05
CA GLY A 237 0.80 5.92 -3.33
C GLY A 237 1.16 4.43 -3.33
N GLN A 238 0.82 3.73 -2.24
CA GLN A 238 1.23 2.34 -2.01
C GLN A 238 0.02 1.46 -1.66
N GLU A 239 0.29 0.20 -1.34
CA GLU A 239 -0.71 -0.78 -0.90
C GLU A 239 -1.51 -0.33 0.33
N THR A 240 -0.92 0.54 1.16
CA THR A 240 -1.49 0.93 2.44
C THR A 240 -2.87 1.57 2.26
N GLY A 241 -3.04 2.43 1.26
CA GLY A 241 -4.33 3.01 0.92
C GLY A 241 -5.38 1.94 0.56
N PHE A 242 -4.98 0.88 -0.17
CA PHE A 242 -5.85 -0.25 -0.48
C PHE A 242 -6.21 -1.08 0.76
N THR A 243 -5.28 -1.29 1.69
CA THR A 243 -5.57 -2.00 2.95
C THR A 243 -6.60 -1.25 3.81
N ALA A 244 -6.50 0.08 3.87
CA ALA A 244 -7.47 0.94 4.57
C ALA A 244 -8.83 0.96 3.86
N LEU A 245 -8.83 1.10 2.54
CA LEU A 245 -10.03 1.02 1.69
C LEU A 245 -10.74 -0.35 1.83
N ALA A 246 -9.97 -1.44 1.86
CA ALA A 246 -10.47 -2.79 2.09
C ALA A 246 -11.22 -2.89 3.42
N VAL A 247 -10.62 -2.40 4.51
CA VAL A 247 -11.26 -2.41 5.84
C VAL A 247 -12.51 -1.52 5.87
N ALA A 248 -12.46 -0.32 5.28
CA ALA A 248 -13.62 0.58 5.19
C ALA A 248 -14.80 -0.08 4.46
N GLY A 249 -14.53 -0.71 3.31
CA GLY A 249 -15.53 -1.42 2.51
C GLY A 249 -16.10 -2.64 3.21
N GLN A 250 -15.25 -3.45 3.87
CA GLN A 250 -15.68 -4.58 4.68
C GLN A 250 -16.64 -4.14 5.79
N PHE A 251 -16.28 -3.12 6.58
CA PHE A 251 -17.18 -2.62 7.64
C PHE A 251 -18.47 -2.05 7.08
N CYS A 252 -18.41 -1.29 5.98
CA CYS A 252 -19.59 -0.72 5.34
C CYS A 252 -20.59 -1.81 4.94
N PHE A 253 -20.16 -2.76 4.09
CA PHE A 253 -21.07 -3.75 3.51
C PHE A 253 -21.43 -4.87 4.50
N ALA A 254 -20.57 -5.22 5.45
CA ALA A 254 -20.96 -6.11 6.55
C ALA A 254 -22.01 -5.46 7.47
N SER A 255 -21.91 -4.14 7.69
CA SER A 255 -22.93 -3.39 8.46
C SER A 255 -24.26 -3.26 7.70
N VAL A 256 -24.21 -3.15 6.36
CA VAL A 256 -25.40 -3.24 5.51
C VAL A 256 -26.07 -4.61 5.68
N ALA A 257 -25.30 -5.69 5.57
CA ALA A 257 -25.79 -7.06 5.75
C ALA A 257 -26.37 -7.28 7.16
N ARG A 258 -25.77 -6.67 8.20
CA ARG A 258 -26.29 -6.71 9.57
C ARG A 258 -27.67 -6.09 9.69
N ARG A 259 -27.92 -4.95 9.03
CA ARG A 259 -29.23 -4.27 9.07
C ARG A 259 -30.29 -4.98 8.23
N ARG A 260 -29.92 -5.44 7.04
CA ARG A 260 -30.80 -6.15 6.10
C ARG A 260 -30.02 -7.33 5.52
N PRO A 261 -30.18 -8.53 6.11
CA PRO A 261 -29.40 -9.69 5.71
C PRO A 261 -29.65 -10.08 4.25
N GLY A 262 -28.61 -9.97 3.42
CA GLY A 262 -28.68 -10.28 1.98
C GLY A 262 -27.30 -10.63 1.42
N SER A 263 -27.28 -11.62 0.51
CA SER A 263 -26.04 -12.17 -0.03
C SER A 263 -25.20 -11.15 -0.80
N GLY A 264 -25.83 -10.20 -1.51
CA GLY A 264 -25.12 -9.19 -2.30
C GLY A 264 -24.19 -8.30 -1.47
N ALA A 265 -24.65 -7.86 -0.28
CA ALA A 265 -23.82 -7.07 0.64
C ALA A 265 -22.69 -7.91 1.28
N VAL A 266 -22.94 -9.20 1.53
CA VAL A 266 -21.92 -10.13 2.04
C VAL A 266 -20.83 -10.36 0.98
N ILE A 267 -21.22 -10.61 -0.27
CA ILE A 267 -20.30 -10.77 -1.39
C ILE A 267 -19.49 -9.50 -1.59
N ALA A 268 -20.13 -8.33 -1.53
CA ALA A 268 -19.44 -7.04 -1.58
C ALA A 268 -18.39 -6.91 -0.47
N ALA A 269 -18.73 -7.22 0.78
CA ALA A 269 -17.77 -7.22 1.88
C ALA A 269 -16.62 -8.23 1.65
N ALA A 270 -16.93 -9.41 1.10
CA ALA A 270 -15.94 -10.44 0.79
C ALA A 270 -14.99 -10.04 -0.34
N MET A 271 -15.47 -9.30 -1.34
CA MET A 271 -14.64 -8.71 -2.40
C MET A 271 -13.68 -7.66 -1.83
N PHE A 272 -14.11 -6.81 -0.89
CA PHE A 272 -13.20 -5.90 -0.19
C PHE A 272 -12.17 -6.65 0.68
N ALA A 273 -12.54 -7.80 1.25
CA ALA A 273 -11.59 -8.64 1.97
C ALA A 273 -10.55 -9.27 1.02
N ALA A 274 -10.97 -9.70 -0.17
CA ALA A 274 -10.06 -10.17 -1.22
C ALA A 274 -9.13 -9.06 -1.71
N LEU A 275 -9.66 -7.84 -1.92
CA LEU A 275 -8.86 -6.65 -2.23
C LEU A 275 -7.80 -6.39 -1.16
N GLY A 276 -8.18 -6.50 0.13
CA GLY A 276 -7.24 -6.34 1.25
C GLY A 276 -6.17 -7.43 1.28
N ALA A 277 -6.56 -8.69 1.02
CA ALA A 277 -5.63 -9.79 0.89
C ALA A 277 -4.64 -9.55 -0.26
N LEU A 278 -5.13 -9.17 -1.43
CA LEU A 278 -4.31 -8.88 -2.60
C LEU A 278 -3.59 -7.53 -2.55
N ALA A 279 -3.71 -6.74 -1.48
CA ALA A 279 -2.97 -5.50 -1.34
C ALA A 279 -1.56 -5.73 -0.78
N ARG A 280 -1.42 -6.67 0.17
CA ARG A 280 -0.17 -6.85 0.91
C ARG A 280 -0.02 -8.27 1.46
N ASP A 281 1.19 -8.68 1.81
CA ASP A 281 1.53 -10.00 2.36
C ASP A 281 0.78 -10.31 3.68
N TYR A 282 0.65 -9.32 4.58
CA TYR A 282 -0.20 -9.42 5.77
C TYR A 282 -1.69 -9.14 5.51
N GLY A 283 -2.04 -8.75 4.28
CA GLY A 283 -3.38 -8.41 3.84
C GLY A 283 -4.46 -9.44 4.19
N PRO A 284 -4.22 -10.77 4.08
CA PRO A 284 -5.20 -11.79 4.44
C PRO A 284 -5.72 -11.67 5.87
N ALA A 285 -4.89 -11.20 6.82
CA ALA A 285 -5.33 -10.98 8.20
C ALA A 285 -6.43 -9.91 8.31
N LEU A 286 -6.45 -8.94 7.39
CA LEU A 286 -7.44 -7.86 7.36
C LEU A 286 -8.85 -8.33 6.93
N SER A 287 -8.98 -9.55 6.40
CA SER A 287 -10.30 -10.19 6.18
C SER A 287 -11.08 -10.40 7.48
N CYS A 288 -10.42 -10.30 8.64
CA CYS A 288 -11.10 -10.35 9.94
C CYS A 288 -12.11 -9.21 10.12
N ALA A 289 -11.96 -8.07 9.43
CA ALA A 289 -12.82 -6.89 9.62
C ALA A 289 -14.30 -7.20 9.37
N GLY A 290 -14.62 -7.71 8.18
CA GLY A 290 -15.98 -8.10 7.79
C GLY A 290 -16.44 -9.36 8.55
N LEU A 291 -15.53 -10.33 8.72
CA LEU A 291 -15.82 -11.58 9.42
C LEU A 291 -16.30 -11.34 10.86
N LEU A 292 -15.63 -10.46 11.61
CA LEU A 292 -16.00 -10.12 13.00
C LEU A 292 -17.39 -9.49 13.07
N VAL A 293 -17.74 -8.60 12.14
CA VAL A 293 -19.08 -7.99 12.10
C VAL A 293 -20.16 -9.05 11.87
N LEU A 294 -19.96 -9.95 10.90
CA LEU A 294 -20.91 -11.00 10.54
C LEU A 294 -21.00 -12.12 11.60
N ALA A 295 -19.91 -12.44 12.27
CA ALA A 295 -19.87 -13.53 13.26
C ALA A 295 -20.52 -13.13 14.59
N LEU A 296 -20.38 -11.87 14.98
CA LEU A 296 -20.91 -11.36 16.24
C LEU A 296 -22.42 -11.08 16.20
N ASP A 297 -23.02 -10.94 15.01
CA ASP A 297 -24.46 -10.79 14.85
C ASP A 297 -25.15 -12.12 14.47
N LYS A 298 -26.17 -12.50 15.23
CA LYS A 298 -26.87 -13.79 15.06
C LYS A 298 -27.54 -13.90 13.68
N ASN A 299 -28.03 -12.80 13.13
CA ASN A 299 -28.78 -12.80 11.86
C ASN A 299 -27.87 -12.99 10.63
N THR A 300 -26.58 -12.72 10.77
CA THR A 300 -25.61 -12.74 9.67
C THR A 300 -24.67 -13.94 9.70
N ARG A 301 -24.59 -14.70 10.81
CA ARG A 301 -23.78 -15.92 10.95
C ARG A 301 -23.95 -16.94 9.82
N ARG A 302 -25.17 -17.08 9.29
CA ARG A 302 -25.46 -18.00 8.17
C ARG A 302 -24.68 -17.67 6.89
N PHE A 303 -24.22 -16.44 6.76
CA PHE A 303 -23.47 -15.95 5.60
C PHE A 303 -21.95 -16.03 5.76
N LEU A 304 -21.43 -16.50 6.90
CA LEU A 304 -19.98 -16.62 7.13
C LEU A 304 -19.31 -17.49 6.08
N TRP A 305 -19.93 -18.63 5.72
CA TRP A 305 -19.41 -19.49 4.65
C TRP A 305 -19.37 -18.79 3.30
N LEU A 306 -20.42 -18.06 2.93
CA LEU A 306 -20.45 -17.28 1.69
C LEU A 306 -19.32 -16.24 1.67
N TYR A 307 -19.12 -15.54 2.77
CA TYR A 307 -18.05 -14.56 2.92
C TYR A 307 -16.68 -15.23 2.74
N MET A 308 -16.37 -16.28 3.51
CA MET A 308 -15.08 -16.96 3.48
C MET A 308 -14.78 -17.57 2.11
N VAL A 309 -15.75 -18.26 1.50
CA VAL A 309 -15.58 -18.87 0.18
C VAL A 309 -15.36 -17.80 -0.89
N THR A 310 -16.14 -16.71 -0.88
CA THR A 310 -15.97 -15.63 -1.86
C THR A 310 -14.61 -14.95 -1.70
N THR A 311 -14.17 -14.66 -0.47
CA THR A 311 -12.84 -14.09 -0.22
C THR A 311 -11.75 -15.03 -0.69
N LEU A 312 -11.83 -16.32 -0.34
CA LEU A 312 -10.83 -17.31 -0.72
C LEU A 312 -10.76 -17.50 -2.24
N LEU A 313 -11.91 -17.60 -2.93
CA LEU A 313 -11.95 -17.78 -4.38
C LEU A 313 -11.27 -16.64 -5.13
N LEU A 314 -11.39 -15.42 -4.62
CA LEU A 314 -10.78 -14.24 -5.23
C LEU A 314 -9.32 -14.07 -4.79
N SER A 315 -8.98 -14.28 -3.51
CA SER A 315 -7.60 -14.02 -3.07
C SER A 315 -6.62 -15.17 -3.34
N SER A 316 -7.09 -16.43 -3.33
CA SER A 316 -6.21 -17.61 -3.42
C SER A 316 -5.44 -17.79 -4.74
N PRO A 317 -5.91 -17.38 -5.93
CA PRO A 317 -5.18 -17.61 -7.18
C PRO A 317 -3.74 -17.09 -7.15
N TRP A 318 -3.49 -15.91 -6.57
CA TRP A 318 -2.13 -15.38 -6.42
C TRP A 318 -1.27 -16.26 -5.50
N TYR A 319 -1.73 -16.51 -4.28
CA TYR A 319 -0.97 -17.29 -3.29
C TYR A 319 -0.73 -18.74 -3.73
N LEU A 320 -1.68 -19.35 -4.45
CA LEU A 320 -1.50 -20.68 -5.02
C LEU A 320 -0.46 -20.66 -6.14
N ARG A 321 -0.50 -19.65 -7.02
CA ARG A 321 0.48 -19.48 -8.09
C ARG A 321 1.87 -19.24 -7.52
N ASP A 322 2.02 -18.38 -6.52
CA ASP A 322 3.30 -18.14 -5.85
C ASP A 322 3.81 -19.38 -5.14
N TRP A 323 2.93 -20.17 -4.51
CA TRP A 323 3.31 -21.45 -3.93
C TRP A 323 3.82 -22.44 -4.98
N VAL A 324 3.15 -22.56 -6.13
CA VAL A 324 3.59 -23.44 -7.23
C VAL A 324 4.90 -22.94 -7.85
N HIS A 325 5.05 -21.63 -8.03
CA HIS A 325 6.22 -21.02 -8.68
C HIS A 325 7.46 -21.04 -7.79
N THR A 326 7.32 -20.63 -6.53
CA THR A 326 8.45 -20.42 -5.62
C THR A 326 8.63 -21.52 -4.57
N GLY A 327 7.61 -22.36 -4.36
CA GLY A 327 7.55 -23.26 -3.21
C GLY A 327 7.09 -22.58 -1.91
N ASN A 328 6.62 -21.32 -1.96
CA ASN A 328 6.15 -20.56 -0.80
C ASN A 328 5.00 -19.60 -1.17
N PRO A 329 3.82 -19.67 -0.54
CA PRO A 329 2.72 -18.76 -0.83
C PRO A 329 2.97 -17.31 -0.44
N LEU A 330 3.88 -17.02 0.51
CA LEU A 330 4.24 -15.66 0.94
C LEU A 330 5.75 -15.41 0.75
N TYR A 331 6.30 -15.87 -0.37
CA TYR A 331 7.71 -15.62 -0.70
C TYR A 331 8.05 -14.13 -0.59
N PRO A 332 9.18 -13.75 0.05
CA PRO A 332 10.31 -14.57 0.47
C PRO A 332 10.26 -14.98 1.95
N HIS A 333 9.17 -14.68 2.65
CA HIS A 333 9.12 -14.76 4.11
C HIS A 333 9.16 -16.20 4.62
N GLY A 334 9.87 -16.41 5.73
CA GLY A 334 9.88 -17.69 6.42
C GLY A 334 8.55 -17.95 7.11
N ILE A 335 7.73 -18.86 6.57
CA ILE A 335 6.52 -19.36 7.22
C ILE A 335 6.87 -20.67 7.98
N PRO A 336 6.30 -20.93 9.17
CA PRO A 336 6.42 -22.22 9.83
C PRO A 336 6.07 -23.37 8.88
N GLY A 337 6.95 -24.37 8.74
CA GLY A 337 6.75 -25.52 7.85
C GLY A 337 7.87 -25.76 6.82
N GLY A 338 8.91 -24.93 6.78
CA GLY A 338 10.08 -25.15 5.93
C GLY A 338 9.87 -24.78 4.46
N PHE A 339 9.02 -23.79 4.20
CA PHE A 339 8.81 -23.23 2.86
C PHE A 339 10.10 -22.61 2.29
N ALA A 340 10.21 -22.57 0.96
CA ALA A 340 11.36 -21.97 0.29
C ALA A 340 11.49 -20.47 0.59
N ILE A 341 12.72 -20.00 0.79
CA ILE A 341 13.04 -18.60 1.10
C ILE A 341 14.24 -18.13 0.26
N ASN A 342 14.41 -16.82 0.14
CA ASN A 342 15.68 -16.24 -0.29
C ASN A 342 16.59 -16.09 0.95
N GLU A 343 17.55 -17.00 1.12
CA GLU A 343 18.41 -17.05 2.30
C GLU A 343 19.19 -15.75 2.55
N ILE A 344 19.72 -15.13 1.47
CA ILE A 344 20.51 -13.89 1.59
C ILE A 344 19.61 -12.75 2.02
N TYR A 345 18.45 -12.60 1.39
CA TYR A 345 17.48 -11.57 1.75
C TYR A 345 16.98 -11.73 3.19
N VAL A 346 16.60 -12.94 3.60
CA VAL A 346 16.13 -13.20 4.97
C VAL A 346 17.25 -12.96 5.99
N ALA A 347 18.50 -13.34 5.68
CA ALA A 347 19.64 -13.07 6.55
C ALA A 347 19.91 -11.56 6.71
N MET A 348 19.77 -10.79 5.63
CA MET A 348 19.85 -9.33 5.65
C MET A 348 18.70 -8.70 6.44
N GLN A 349 17.47 -9.21 6.27
CA GLN A 349 16.29 -8.76 7.00
C GLN A 349 16.38 -9.06 8.50
N ASN A 350 17.06 -10.15 8.90
CA ASN A 350 17.33 -10.42 10.31
C ASN A 350 18.24 -9.35 10.96
N SER A 351 19.14 -8.74 10.19
CA SER A 351 19.93 -7.58 10.70
C SER A 351 19.07 -6.35 10.98
N PHE A 352 17.92 -6.21 10.29
CA PHE A 352 16.93 -5.16 10.61
C PHE A 352 16.22 -5.48 11.91
N HIS A 353 15.73 -6.71 12.05
CA HIS A 353 15.07 -7.19 13.25
C HIS A 353 15.93 -7.00 14.51
N GLU A 354 17.23 -7.25 14.41
CA GLU A 354 18.14 -7.06 15.54
C GLU A 354 18.19 -5.62 16.05
N LYS A 355 17.97 -4.62 15.17
CA LYS A 355 18.02 -3.19 15.49
C LYS A 355 16.65 -2.54 15.73
N LEU A 356 15.66 -2.90 14.91
CA LEU A 356 14.37 -2.21 14.80
C LEU A 356 13.18 -2.98 15.38
N ALA A 357 13.39 -4.20 15.89
CA ALA A 357 12.29 -4.91 16.53
C ALA A 357 11.72 -4.11 17.71
N PHE A 358 10.40 -4.18 17.90
CA PHE A 358 9.67 -3.37 18.87
C PHE A 358 10.21 -3.47 20.32
N TYR A 359 10.79 -4.61 20.70
CA TYR A 359 11.34 -4.84 22.04
C TYR A 359 12.73 -4.20 22.25
N ARG A 360 13.33 -3.59 21.23
CA ARG A 360 14.61 -2.88 21.32
C ARG A 360 14.45 -1.43 21.78
N TYR A 361 13.28 -0.85 21.58
CA TYR A 361 13.03 0.55 21.93
C TYR A 361 12.91 0.73 23.43
N ASN A 362 13.59 1.75 23.95
CA ASN A 362 13.49 2.17 25.33
C ASN A 362 12.20 2.98 25.58
N PHE A 363 11.93 3.32 26.84
CA PHE A 363 10.71 4.04 27.22
C PHE A 363 10.56 5.41 26.53
N LEU A 364 11.65 6.17 26.35
CA LEU A 364 11.60 7.49 25.72
C LEU A 364 11.29 7.37 24.22
N GLU A 365 11.93 6.43 23.53
CA GLU A 365 11.64 6.15 22.11
C GLU A 365 10.19 5.70 21.91
N TRP A 366 9.66 4.88 22.82
CA TRP A 366 8.23 4.54 22.81
C TRP A 366 7.33 5.74 23.05
N CYS A 367 7.69 6.65 23.96
CA CYS A 367 6.96 7.90 24.17
C CYS A 367 6.95 8.76 22.90
N ASP A 368 8.05 8.81 22.15
CA ASP A 368 8.12 9.54 20.89
C ASP A 368 7.18 8.92 19.83
N HIS A 369 7.21 7.59 19.65
CA HIS A 369 6.31 6.91 18.71
C HIS A 369 4.83 7.05 19.09
N VAL A 370 4.50 6.95 20.38
CA VAL A 370 3.14 7.20 20.87
C VAL A 370 2.76 8.67 20.66
N GLY A 371 3.69 9.60 20.85
CA GLY A 371 3.52 11.02 20.57
C GLY A 371 3.19 11.28 19.10
N GLU A 372 3.91 10.66 18.17
CA GLU A 372 3.63 10.74 16.73
C GLU A 372 2.23 10.20 16.40
N ILE A 373 1.84 9.06 16.96
CA ILE A 373 0.49 8.49 16.78
C ILE A 373 -0.58 9.46 17.31
N LEU A 374 -0.35 10.05 18.50
CA LEU A 374 -1.27 11.00 19.13
C LEU A 374 -1.41 12.30 18.32
N ILE A 375 -0.32 12.84 17.78
CA ILE A 375 -0.33 14.05 16.94
C ILE A 375 -0.93 13.75 15.56
N GLY A 376 -0.64 12.57 15.02
CA GLY A 376 -1.01 12.16 13.67
C GLY A 376 -2.45 11.68 13.53
N ALA A 377 -3.09 11.19 14.59
CA ALA A 377 -4.49 10.74 14.56
C ALA A 377 -5.27 11.05 15.87
N PRO A 378 -5.22 12.30 16.39
CA PRO A 378 -5.72 12.62 17.72
C PRO A 378 -7.20 12.32 17.88
N VAL A 379 -8.02 12.68 16.90
CA VAL A 379 -9.48 12.49 16.94
C VAL A 379 -9.86 11.02 16.84
N ALA A 380 -9.14 10.22 16.05
CA ALA A 380 -9.36 8.79 15.96
C ALA A 380 -9.10 8.10 17.32
N ILE A 381 -8.04 8.53 18.03
CA ILE A 381 -7.63 7.95 19.32
C ILE A 381 -8.60 8.34 20.45
N VAL A 382 -9.21 9.53 20.41
CA VAL A 382 -10.28 9.92 21.34
C VAL A 382 -11.45 8.92 21.30
N GLY A 383 -11.69 8.26 20.16
CA GLY A 383 -12.68 7.19 20.04
C GLY A 383 -12.43 5.98 20.95
N VAL A 384 -11.17 5.76 21.35
CA VAL A 384 -10.76 4.69 22.27
C VAL A 384 -10.85 5.13 23.73
N THR A 385 -10.49 6.38 24.05
CA THR A 385 -10.31 6.83 25.44
C THR A 385 -11.61 7.19 26.17
N LEU A 386 -12.64 7.62 25.45
CA LEU A 386 -13.96 7.89 26.02
C LEU A 386 -14.88 6.65 26.00
N PHE A 387 -14.31 5.49 25.68
CA PHE A 387 -14.99 4.22 25.68
C PHE A 387 -15.22 3.73 27.12
N ARG A 388 -16.49 3.62 27.53
CA ARG A 388 -16.85 3.15 28.87
C ARG A 388 -16.75 1.62 28.97
N PRO A 389 -16.28 1.07 30.10
CA PRO A 389 -16.34 -0.37 30.39
C PRO A 389 -17.81 -0.81 30.48
N GLY A 390 -18.27 -1.49 29.43
CA GLY A 390 -19.67 -1.87 29.20
C GLY A 390 -19.99 -2.07 27.72
N CYS A 391 -18.99 -2.47 26.93
CA CYS A 391 -18.99 -2.50 25.47
C CYS A 391 -20.30 -3.09 24.92
N ARG A 392 -21.08 -2.27 24.21
CA ARG A 392 -22.13 -2.82 23.35
C ARG A 392 -21.44 -3.70 22.30
N ARG A 393 -22.01 -4.89 22.05
CA ARG A 393 -21.46 -5.87 21.10
C ARG A 393 -21.16 -5.30 19.71
N GLU A 394 -21.83 -4.21 19.33
CA GLU A 394 -21.62 -3.44 18.10
C GLU A 394 -20.24 -2.78 17.96
N HIS A 395 -19.51 -2.53 19.06
CA HIS A 395 -18.17 -1.92 19.03
C HIS A 395 -17.03 -2.94 18.90
N LEU A 396 -17.27 -4.19 19.30
CA LEU A 396 -16.26 -5.25 19.35
C LEU A 396 -15.55 -5.53 18.01
N PRO A 397 -16.22 -5.54 16.84
CA PRO A 397 -15.53 -5.76 15.57
C PRO A 397 -14.43 -4.74 15.29
N PHE A 398 -14.70 -3.46 15.58
CA PHE A 398 -13.75 -2.36 15.34
C PHE A 398 -12.55 -2.45 16.27
N ILE A 399 -12.78 -2.71 17.56
CA ILE A 399 -11.71 -2.88 18.55
C ILE A 399 -10.86 -4.12 18.24
N GLY A 400 -11.51 -5.24 17.92
CA GLY A 400 -10.82 -6.49 17.58
C GLY A 400 -9.89 -6.31 16.38
N LEU A 401 -10.35 -5.61 15.34
CA LEU A 401 -9.51 -5.30 14.18
C LEU A 401 -8.38 -4.32 14.53
N THR A 402 -8.65 -3.24 15.28
CA THR A 402 -7.59 -2.31 15.72
C THR A 402 -6.49 -3.06 16.46
N LEU A 403 -6.83 -3.95 17.39
CA LEU A 403 -5.85 -4.74 18.14
C LEU A 403 -5.05 -5.67 17.22
N LEU A 404 -5.72 -6.36 16.28
CA LEU A 404 -5.05 -7.20 15.30
C LEU A 404 -4.03 -6.40 14.48
N VAL A 405 -4.42 -5.24 13.98
CA VAL A 405 -3.53 -4.38 13.17
C VAL A 405 -2.39 -3.80 13.99
N VAL A 406 -2.61 -3.45 15.27
CA VAL A 406 -1.53 -3.04 16.17
C VAL A 406 -0.52 -4.17 16.38
N ILE A 407 -0.98 -5.42 16.54
CA ILE A 407 -0.09 -6.59 16.63
C ILE A 407 0.71 -6.76 15.35
N LEU A 408 0.06 -6.67 14.18
CA LEU A 408 0.75 -6.75 12.88
C LEU A 408 1.79 -5.64 12.72
N TRP A 409 1.46 -4.42 13.15
CA TRP A 409 2.40 -3.30 13.14
C TRP A 409 3.62 -3.59 14.01
N LEU A 410 3.44 -4.01 15.26
CA LEU A 410 4.55 -4.36 16.16
C LEU A 410 5.46 -5.44 15.58
N ILE A 411 4.90 -6.44 14.91
CA ILE A 411 5.66 -7.48 14.21
C ILE A 411 6.44 -6.86 13.04
N SER A 412 5.78 -6.03 12.22
CA SER A 412 6.36 -5.42 11.02
C SER A 412 7.47 -4.39 11.27
N MET A 413 7.61 -3.87 12.51
CA MET A 413 8.65 -2.88 12.83
C MET A 413 10.06 -3.41 12.52
N GLY A 414 10.31 -4.69 12.83
CA GLY A 414 11.59 -5.35 12.56
C GLY A 414 11.87 -5.59 11.08
N ASP A 415 10.83 -5.57 10.25
CA ASP A 415 10.90 -5.82 8.79
C ASP A 415 10.94 -4.55 7.95
N THR A 416 10.73 -3.38 8.55
CA THR A 416 10.53 -2.13 7.81
C THR A 416 11.83 -1.35 7.64
N ALA A 417 12.36 -1.32 6.42
CA ALA A 417 13.61 -0.62 6.10
C ALA A 417 13.56 0.90 6.41
N GLY A 418 12.40 1.54 6.25
CA GLY A 418 12.22 2.97 6.56
C GLY A 418 12.14 3.30 8.05
N GLY A 419 12.37 2.33 8.93
CA GLY A 419 12.34 2.51 10.38
C GLY A 419 10.93 2.59 10.98
N PRO A 420 10.84 2.85 12.29
CA PRO A 420 9.58 2.80 13.03
C PRO A 420 8.57 3.86 12.58
N HIS A 421 9.02 5.06 12.19
CA HIS A 421 8.12 6.08 11.64
C HIS A 421 7.43 5.60 10.36
N TYR A 422 8.21 5.08 9.39
CA TYR A 422 7.64 4.54 8.15
C TYR A 422 6.75 3.32 8.39
N SER A 423 7.07 2.49 9.38
CA SER A 423 6.27 1.32 9.75
C SER A 423 4.85 1.68 10.20
N MET A 424 4.60 2.90 10.68
CA MET A 424 3.28 3.34 11.13
C MET A 424 2.23 3.30 10.01
N ARG A 425 2.63 3.25 8.73
CA ARG A 425 1.72 3.00 7.60
C ARG A 425 0.91 1.70 7.78
N VAL A 426 1.45 0.70 8.48
CA VAL A 426 0.71 -0.55 8.78
C VAL A 426 -0.52 -0.30 9.65
N LEU A 427 -0.55 0.81 10.42
CA LEU A 427 -1.68 1.20 11.26
C LEU A 427 -2.82 1.88 10.50
N THR A 428 -2.66 2.24 9.22
CA THR A 428 -3.71 2.94 8.44
C THR A 428 -5.07 2.24 8.48
N PRO A 429 -5.20 0.90 8.37
CA PRO A 429 -6.49 0.22 8.52
C PRO A 429 -7.07 0.27 9.95
N ALA A 430 -6.22 0.33 10.99
CA ALA A 430 -6.67 0.55 12.36
C ALA A 430 -7.29 1.94 12.51
N PHE A 431 -6.69 2.98 11.90
CA PHE A 431 -7.25 4.33 11.96
C PHE A 431 -8.64 4.42 11.29
N VAL A 432 -8.92 3.66 10.23
CA VAL A 432 -10.28 3.54 9.69
C VAL A 432 -11.26 3.03 10.77
N SER A 433 -10.90 1.96 11.47
CA SER A 433 -11.72 1.40 12.56
C SER A 433 -11.97 2.43 13.68
N LEU A 434 -10.89 3.13 14.06
CA LEU A 434 -10.91 4.12 15.13
C LEU A 434 -11.72 5.36 14.77
N THR A 435 -11.66 5.84 13.52
CA THR A 435 -12.46 6.99 13.07
C THR A 435 -13.97 6.68 13.06
N ILE A 436 -14.36 5.44 12.76
CA ILE A 436 -15.76 4.97 12.89
C ILE A 436 -16.21 5.00 14.36
N LEU A 437 -15.37 4.50 15.27
CA LEU A 437 -15.65 4.53 16.72
C LEU A 437 -15.68 5.95 17.28
N ALA A 438 -14.72 6.80 16.89
CA ALA A 438 -14.65 8.19 17.27
C ALA A 438 -15.92 8.94 16.87
N GLY A 439 -16.42 8.70 15.65
CA GLY A 439 -17.70 9.25 15.20
C GLY A 439 -18.85 8.92 16.15
N ALA A 440 -18.96 7.67 16.59
CA ALA A 440 -20.00 7.23 17.53
C ALA A 440 -19.88 7.88 18.92
N VAL A 441 -18.65 8.01 19.43
CA VAL A 441 -18.35 8.64 20.72
C VAL A 441 -18.69 10.14 20.69
N VAL A 442 -18.20 10.85 19.67
CA VAL A 442 -18.43 12.29 19.51
C VAL A 442 -19.91 12.56 19.27
N ALA A 443 -20.62 11.75 18.48
CA ALA A 443 -22.06 11.88 18.32
C ALA A 443 -22.82 11.82 19.65
N ARG A 444 -22.45 10.89 20.55
CA ARG A 444 -23.05 10.79 21.89
C ARG A 444 -22.73 12.01 22.75
N LEU A 445 -21.51 12.54 22.66
CA LEU A 445 -21.11 13.76 23.36
C LEU A 445 -21.99 14.96 22.96
N TYR A 446 -22.31 15.08 21.67
CA TYR A 446 -23.16 16.16 21.15
C TYR A 446 -24.66 15.95 21.39
N ALA A 447 -25.08 14.71 21.63
CA ALA A 447 -26.46 14.39 22.01
C ALA A 447 -26.76 14.54 23.51
N GLY A 448 -25.75 14.58 24.38
CA GLY A 448 -25.92 14.65 25.85
C GLY A 448 -26.50 15.97 26.39
N ASP A 449 -26.75 16.01 27.70
CA ASP A 449 -27.34 17.18 28.39
C ASP A 449 -26.48 18.46 28.27
N CYS A 450 -27.15 19.62 28.28
CA CYS A 450 -26.55 20.95 28.19
C CYS A 450 -25.84 21.42 29.47
N SER A 451 -25.20 20.52 30.22
CA SER A 451 -24.37 20.93 31.37
C SER A 451 -23.17 21.77 30.90
N TRP A 452 -22.66 22.64 31.77
CA TRP A 452 -21.50 23.48 31.46
C TRP A 452 -20.26 22.65 31.11
N LEU A 453 -20.10 21.48 31.75
CA LEU A 453 -18.99 20.55 31.49
C LEU A 453 -19.09 19.94 30.09
N PHE A 454 -20.29 19.53 29.64
CA PHE A 454 -20.50 19.04 28.28
C PHE A 454 -20.33 20.12 27.22
N ARG A 455 -20.70 21.38 27.53
CA ARG A 455 -20.41 22.52 26.64
C ARG A 455 -18.92 22.73 26.47
N GLY A 456 -18.14 22.71 27.54
CA GLY A 456 -16.68 22.78 27.48
C GLY A 456 -16.08 21.65 26.63
N LEU A 457 -16.52 20.41 26.87
CA LEU A 457 -16.01 19.23 26.15
C LEU A 457 -16.38 19.24 24.65
N ARG A 458 -17.55 19.77 24.28
CA ARG A 458 -17.92 19.99 22.87
C ARG A 458 -17.03 21.04 22.21
N TRP A 459 -16.78 22.16 22.89
CA TRP A 459 -15.90 23.20 22.36
C TRP A 459 -14.47 22.70 22.15
N THR A 460 -13.90 21.99 23.13
CA THR A 460 -12.56 21.40 22.99
C THR A 460 -12.50 20.35 21.89
N THR A 461 -13.54 19.51 21.75
CA THR A 461 -13.62 18.52 20.67
C THR A 461 -13.71 19.19 19.29
N THR A 462 -14.55 20.22 19.13
CA THR A 462 -14.62 21.00 17.87
C THR A 462 -13.26 21.62 17.55
N LEU A 463 -12.63 22.27 18.54
CA LEU A 463 -11.31 22.90 18.36
C LEU A 463 -10.26 21.86 17.95
N LEU A 464 -10.24 20.70 18.60
CA LEU A 464 -9.36 19.60 18.26
C LEU A 464 -9.57 19.13 16.82
N ILE A 465 -10.83 18.90 16.40
CA ILE A 465 -11.15 18.49 15.03
C ILE A 465 -10.66 19.53 14.02
N VAL A 466 -10.91 20.82 14.27
CA VAL A 466 -10.49 21.89 13.35
C VAL A 466 -8.98 21.98 13.25
N THR A 467 -8.28 22.03 14.39
CA THR A 467 -6.81 22.11 14.43
C THR A 467 -6.17 20.89 13.78
N ALA A 468 -6.67 19.68 14.07
CA ALA A 468 -6.17 18.45 13.47
C ALA A 468 -6.51 18.35 11.98
N SER A 469 -7.65 18.90 11.53
CA SER A 469 -7.97 19.00 10.08
C SER A 469 -7.03 19.95 9.35
N VAL A 470 -6.69 21.09 9.95
CA VAL A 470 -5.70 22.03 9.39
C VAL A 470 -4.32 21.37 9.32
N TYR A 471 -3.91 20.66 10.37
CA TYR A 471 -2.65 19.92 10.38
C TYR A 471 -2.62 18.82 9.33
N SER A 472 -3.68 18.01 9.22
CA SER A 472 -3.84 16.98 8.20
C SER A 472 -3.77 17.54 6.78
N LEU A 473 -4.46 18.65 6.50
CA LEU A 473 -4.39 19.36 5.21
C LEU A 473 -2.98 19.86 4.92
N SER A 474 -2.31 20.44 5.93
CA SER A 474 -0.93 20.93 5.81
C SER A 474 0.05 19.78 5.56
N SER A 475 -0.15 18.64 6.21
CA SER A 475 0.64 17.43 6.01
C SER A 475 0.44 16.86 4.60
N ALA A 476 -0.80 16.78 4.12
CA ALA A 476 -1.08 16.33 2.75
C ALA A 476 -0.45 17.25 1.68
N LEU A 477 -0.49 18.57 1.89
CA LEU A 477 0.14 19.55 1.00
C LEU A 477 1.68 19.55 1.09
N ALA A 478 2.25 19.17 2.24
CA ALA A 478 3.69 19.11 2.45
C ALA A 478 4.31 17.78 2.02
N HIS A 479 3.54 16.68 1.99
CA HIS A 479 4.02 15.33 1.69
C HIS A 479 4.86 15.28 0.39
N PRO A 480 6.03 14.61 0.33
CA PRO A 480 6.64 13.76 1.36
C PRO A 480 7.46 14.51 2.41
N PHE A 481 7.44 15.84 2.43
CA PHE A 481 8.18 16.64 3.40
C PHE A 481 7.40 16.80 4.71
N SER A 482 8.16 17.13 5.77
CA SER A 482 7.56 17.53 7.04
C SER A 482 6.65 18.76 6.86
N PRO A 483 5.49 18.84 7.55
CA PRO A 483 4.60 20.00 7.51
C PRO A 483 5.28 21.33 7.83
N ARG A 484 6.42 21.32 8.53
CA ARG A 484 7.23 22.53 8.80
C ARG A 484 7.77 23.20 7.52
N TYR A 485 7.83 22.48 6.41
CA TYR A 485 8.30 22.95 5.11
C TYR A 485 7.15 23.22 4.12
N LEU A 486 5.93 23.43 4.61
CA LEU A 486 4.72 23.58 3.77
C LEU A 486 4.90 24.57 2.61
N LEU A 487 5.44 25.77 2.88
CA LEU A 487 5.54 26.83 1.87
C LEU A 487 6.48 26.45 0.71
N SER A 488 7.60 25.78 1.01
CA SER A 488 8.51 25.28 -0.02
C SER A 488 7.95 24.04 -0.72
N ALA A 489 7.25 23.17 0.02
CA ALA A 489 6.68 21.94 -0.53
C ALA A 489 5.59 22.20 -1.57
N ILE A 490 4.73 23.20 -1.36
CA ILE A 490 3.64 23.52 -2.28
C ILE A 490 4.18 23.92 -3.66
N THR A 491 5.25 24.71 -3.72
CA THR A 491 5.81 25.16 -5.01
C THR A 491 6.78 24.15 -5.63
N TYR A 492 7.20 23.15 -4.87
CA TYR A 492 8.16 22.15 -5.31
C TYR A 492 7.48 21.05 -6.13
N SER A 493 7.90 20.92 -7.39
CA SER A 493 7.46 19.85 -8.29
C SER A 493 8.66 19.03 -8.75
N TYR A 494 8.52 17.72 -8.74
CA TYR A 494 9.60 16.80 -9.10
C TYR A 494 9.04 15.49 -9.63
N SER A 495 9.66 14.97 -10.69
CA SER A 495 9.33 13.68 -11.30
C SER A 495 10.61 12.87 -11.41
N GLY A 496 10.73 11.80 -10.63
CA GLY A 496 11.94 11.00 -10.54
C GLY A 496 11.93 10.09 -9.31
N PRO A 497 13.06 9.42 -9.00
CA PRO A 497 13.21 8.68 -7.75
C PRO A 497 13.07 9.63 -6.55
N PRO A 498 12.45 9.21 -5.44
CA PRO A 498 12.28 10.04 -4.25
C PRO A 498 13.58 10.70 -3.82
N GLU A 499 13.53 11.90 -3.24
CA GLU A 499 14.73 12.67 -2.88
C GLU A 499 15.71 11.93 -1.97
N LEU A 500 15.21 11.04 -1.11
CA LEU A 500 16.06 10.16 -0.29
C LEU A 500 16.98 9.24 -1.13
N ALA A 501 16.62 8.99 -2.38
CA ALA A 501 17.37 8.19 -3.34
C ALA A 501 18.11 9.06 -4.38
N ALA A 502 18.23 10.37 -4.17
CA ALA A 502 18.91 11.26 -5.10
C ALA A 502 20.38 10.88 -5.33
N SER A 503 21.08 10.40 -4.29
CA SER A 503 22.46 9.89 -4.38
C SER A 503 22.58 8.73 -5.36
N THR A 504 21.63 7.79 -5.34
CA THR A 504 21.63 6.62 -6.23
C THR A 504 21.50 7.02 -7.71
N LEU A 505 20.72 8.06 -8.00
CA LEU A 505 20.59 8.62 -9.35
C LEU A 505 21.86 9.35 -9.78
N GLU A 506 22.49 10.07 -8.85
CA GLU A 506 23.78 10.73 -9.08
C GLU A 506 24.87 9.69 -9.39
N LEU A 507 24.94 8.60 -8.64
CA LEU A 507 25.85 7.48 -8.89
C LEU A 507 25.63 6.85 -10.27
N ALA A 508 24.37 6.56 -10.63
CA ALA A 508 24.06 5.99 -11.94
C ALA A 508 24.52 6.94 -13.07
N LYS A 509 24.29 8.25 -12.93
CA LYS A 509 24.75 9.26 -13.90
C LYS A 509 26.27 9.39 -13.94
N MET A 510 26.94 9.28 -12.80
CA MET A 510 28.40 9.30 -12.70
C MET A 510 29.00 8.09 -13.44
N LEU A 511 28.43 6.89 -13.23
CA LEU A 511 28.83 5.68 -13.94
C LEU A 511 28.62 5.80 -15.45
N GLU A 512 27.46 6.28 -15.89
CA GLU A 512 27.17 6.44 -17.32
C GLU A 512 28.16 7.40 -18.01
N ARG A 513 28.57 8.47 -17.31
CA ARG A 513 29.58 9.43 -17.79
C ARG A 513 31.01 8.92 -17.71
N SER A 514 31.27 7.82 -17.01
CA SER A 514 32.61 7.27 -16.86
C SER A 514 33.06 6.51 -18.11
N ASP A 515 34.38 6.45 -18.30
CA ASP A 515 35.01 5.65 -19.36
C ASP A 515 34.98 4.14 -19.08
N VAL A 516 34.36 3.71 -17.98
CA VAL A 516 34.24 2.30 -17.63
C VAL A 516 33.33 1.60 -18.65
N THR A 517 33.81 0.48 -19.19
CA THR A 517 33.05 -0.35 -20.13
C THR A 517 31.82 -0.94 -19.47
N ALA A 518 30.74 -1.12 -20.24
CA ALA A 518 29.50 -1.75 -19.78
C ALA A 518 29.77 -3.08 -19.07
N THR A 519 29.40 -3.14 -17.80
CA THR A 519 29.67 -4.26 -16.89
C THR A 519 28.58 -4.38 -15.84
N GLY A 520 28.62 -5.44 -15.05
CA GLY A 520 27.74 -5.68 -13.93
C GLY A 520 28.14 -4.83 -12.71
N VAL A 521 27.13 -4.30 -12.03
CA VAL A 521 27.25 -3.57 -10.77
C VAL A 521 26.57 -4.39 -9.67
N LEU A 522 27.37 -4.97 -8.78
CA LEU A 522 26.87 -5.69 -7.60
C LEU A 522 26.35 -4.67 -6.58
N THR A 523 25.09 -4.75 -6.16
CA THR A 523 24.48 -3.80 -5.22
C THR A 523 23.44 -4.43 -4.30
N THR A 524 23.23 -3.82 -3.13
CA THR A 524 22.11 -4.08 -2.21
C THR A 524 20.96 -3.10 -2.39
N ASP A 525 21.20 -1.97 -3.08
CA ASP A 525 20.24 -0.87 -3.19
C ASP A 525 19.32 -1.05 -4.41
N PRO A 526 17.99 -1.22 -4.21
CA PRO A 526 17.04 -1.37 -5.29
C PRO A 526 16.78 -0.08 -6.10
N TYR A 527 16.95 1.10 -5.53
CA TYR A 527 16.88 2.37 -6.26
C TYR A 527 18.05 2.49 -7.23
N LEU A 528 19.28 2.23 -6.76
CA LEU A 528 20.45 2.22 -7.64
C LEU A 528 20.25 1.20 -8.75
N GLY A 529 19.85 -0.03 -8.41
CA GLY A 529 19.60 -1.07 -9.40
C GLY A 529 18.56 -0.65 -10.45
N THR A 530 17.47 -0.02 -10.03
CA THR A 530 16.41 0.47 -10.94
C THR A 530 16.92 1.62 -11.83
N ASN A 531 17.71 2.54 -11.28
CA ASN A 531 18.30 3.64 -12.04
C ASN A 531 19.30 3.12 -13.08
N LEU A 532 20.13 2.13 -12.73
CA LEU A 532 21.06 1.50 -13.67
C LEU A 532 20.32 0.84 -14.84
N LEU A 533 19.24 0.10 -14.55
CA LEU A 533 18.44 -0.59 -15.56
C LEU A 533 17.78 0.38 -16.55
N ARG A 534 17.38 1.58 -16.08
CA ARG A 534 16.62 2.56 -16.87
C ARG A 534 17.49 3.55 -17.63
N GLU A 535 18.57 4.01 -17.01
CA GLU A 535 19.28 5.22 -17.43
C GLU A 535 20.70 4.96 -17.93
N THR A 536 21.19 3.71 -17.87
CA THR A 536 22.62 3.44 -18.09
C THR A 536 22.87 2.18 -18.92
N LYS A 537 24.11 2.06 -19.42
CA LYS A 537 24.64 0.84 -20.06
C LYS A 537 25.03 -0.28 -19.07
N PHE A 538 24.98 -0.02 -17.77
CA PHE A 538 25.46 -0.96 -16.75
C PHE A 538 24.34 -1.91 -16.31
N ARG A 539 24.72 -3.17 -16.06
CA ARG A 539 23.77 -4.19 -15.63
C ARG A 539 23.70 -4.23 -14.09
N PRO A 540 22.57 -3.95 -13.45
CA PRO A 540 22.45 -4.17 -12.02
C PRO A 540 22.50 -5.66 -11.69
N VAL A 541 23.21 -6.02 -10.63
CA VAL A 541 23.25 -7.39 -10.09
C VAL A 541 23.00 -7.30 -8.59
N MET A 542 21.85 -7.81 -8.15
CA MET A 542 21.48 -7.73 -6.74
C MET A 542 22.17 -8.83 -5.94
N VAL A 543 22.64 -8.53 -4.73
CA VAL A 543 23.39 -9.50 -3.89
C VAL A 543 22.59 -10.75 -3.53
N TRP A 544 21.26 -10.66 -3.52
CA TRP A 544 20.35 -11.77 -3.24
C TRP A 544 19.97 -12.56 -4.49
N SER A 545 20.55 -12.25 -5.66
CA SER A 545 20.42 -13.09 -6.85
C SER A 545 21.17 -14.41 -6.65
N PRO A 546 20.59 -15.57 -7.06
CA PRO A 546 21.26 -16.88 -6.95
C PRO A 546 22.63 -16.92 -7.64
N ASP A 547 22.81 -16.15 -8.72
CA ASP A 547 24.04 -16.07 -9.51
C ASP A 547 25.25 -15.63 -8.70
N VAL A 548 25.05 -14.81 -7.67
CA VAL A 548 26.11 -14.23 -6.85
C VAL A 548 26.06 -14.70 -5.40
N LYS A 549 25.26 -15.72 -5.09
CA LYS A 549 25.16 -16.29 -3.73
C LYS A 549 26.52 -16.71 -3.16
N PHE A 550 27.45 -17.13 -4.03
CA PHE A 550 28.82 -17.52 -3.64
C PHE A 550 29.62 -16.38 -2.99
N VAL A 551 29.24 -15.11 -3.16
CA VAL A 551 29.88 -13.96 -2.49
C VAL A 551 29.82 -14.10 -0.96
N PHE A 552 28.81 -14.81 -0.45
CA PHE A 552 28.59 -15.03 0.98
C PHE A 552 29.10 -16.40 1.46
N ASP A 553 29.79 -17.18 0.62
CA ASP A 553 30.37 -18.46 1.05
C ASP A 553 31.64 -18.23 1.89
N HIS A 554 31.55 -18.50 3.19
CA HIS A 554 32.67 -18.36 4.14
C HIS A 554 33.88 -19.26 3.84
N LYS A 555 33.75 -20.26 2.96
CA LYS A 555 34.85 -21.15 2.56
C LYS A 555 35.66 -20.61 1.38
N LEU A 556 35.14 -19.64 0.64
CA LEU A 556 35.83 -19.06 -0.51
C LEU A 556 36.75 -17.92 -0.09
N ASP A 557 37.96 -17.93 -0.65
CA ASP A 557 38.89 -16.81 -0.50
C ASP A 557 38.35 -15.55 -1.20
N PRO A 558 38.45 -14.35 -0.60
CA PRO A 558 38.01 -13.10 -1.23
C PRO A 558 38.51 -12.85 -2.65
N ARG A 559 39.73 -13.29 -2.99
CA ARG A 559 40.28 -13.12 -4.35
C ARG A 559 39.65 -14.10 -5.34
N GLU A 560 39.25 -15.28 -4.89
CA GLU A 560 38.46 -16.21 -5.71
C GLU A 560 37.05 -15.65 -5.97
N ILE A 561 36.42 -15.04 -4.97
CA ILE A 561 35.14 -14.34 -5.15
C ILE A 561 35.28 -13.22 -6.20
N GLN A 562 36.30 -12.36 -6.06
CA GLN A 562 36.60 -11.31 -7.03
C GLN A 562 36.83 -11.87 -8.44
N ARG A 563 37.62 -12.94 -8.58
CA ARG A 563 37.88 -13.60 -9.87
C ARG A 563 36.59 -14.08 -10.53
N ARG A 564 35.68 -14.71 -9.77
CA ARG A 564 34.40 -15.19 -10.27
C ARG A 564 33.49 -14.05 -10.70
N LEU A 565 33.39 -12.98 -9.90
CA LEU A 565 32.62 -11.78 -10.27
C LEU A 565 33.13 -11.19 -11.59
N ILE A 566 34.45 -11.02 -11.74
CA ILE A 566 35.05 -10.52 -12.98
C ILE A 566 34.76 -11.44 -14.17
N ALA A 567 34.82 -12.77 -13.97
CA ALA A 567 34.49 -13.75 -15.01
C ALA A 567 33.02 -13.67 -15.46
N MET A 568 32.12 -13.25 -14.57
CA MET A 568 30.70 -12.96 -14.87
C MET A 568 30.48 -11.56 -15.46
N ASN A 569 31.57 -10.86 -15.82
CA ASN A 569 31.56 -9.45 -16.19
C ASN A 569 30.84 -8.58 -15.14
N ILE A 570 31.11 -8.80 -13.86
CA ILE A 570 30.72 -7.94 -12.74
C ILE A 570 32.00 -7.31 -12.21
N ARG A 571 32.19 -6.02 -12.50
CA ARG A 571 33.45 -5.31 -12.20
C ARG A 571 33.26 -4.17 -11.21
N ILE A 572 32.04 -3.81 -10.89
CA ILE A 572 31.75 -2.73 -9.96
C ILE A 572 30.96 -3.30 -8.79
N VAL A 573 31.31 -2.88 -7.58
CA VAL A 573 30.56 -3.18 -6.37
C VAL A 573 30.15 -1.85 -5.73
N CYS A 574 28.85 -1.67 -5.55
CA CYS A 574 28.33 -0.59 -4.72
C CYS A 574 28.28 -1.08 -3.27
N TYR A 575 28.77 -0.24 -2.37
CA TYR A 575 28.73 -0.49 -0.93
C TYR A 575 28.31 0.79 -0.23
N SER A 576 27.36 0.69 0.69
CA SER A 576 26.92 1.80 1.51
C SER A 576 27.51 1.73 2.91
N ASN A 577 28.04 2.85 3.39
CA ASN A 577 28.63 2.97 4.72
C ASN A 577 27.57 3.09 5.84
N ASP A 578 26.38 3.58 5.51
CA ASP A 578 25.29 3.85 6.46
C ASP A 578 23.97 3.16 6.07
N ASP A 579 24.07 1.99 5.41
CA ASP A 579 22.91 1.16 5.11
C ASP A 579 22.65 0.17 6.26
N MET A 580 21.39 -0.17 6.46
CA MET A 580 20.99 -1.16 7.44
C MET A 580 21.50 -2.57 7.10
N TYR A 581 21.86 -2.82 5.83
CA TYR A 581 22.52 -4.04 5.40
C TYR A 581 24.02 -4.09 5.68
N THR A 582 24.66 -2.95 5.96
CA THR A 582 26.11 -2.83 6.17
C THR A 582 26.67 -3.78 7.23
N PRO A 583 26.02 -4.00 8.41
CA PRO A 583 26.49 -4.99 9.37
C PRO A 583 26.58 -6.40 8.79
N PHE A 584 25.58 -6.83 8.02
CA PHE A 584 25.57 -8.14 7.36
C PHE A 584 26.72 -8.26 6.35
N LEU A 585 26.89 -7.25 5.50
CA LEU A 585 27.98 -7.24 4.51
C LEU A 585 29.36 -7.31 5.18
N ASN A 586 29.54 -6.60 6.30
CA ASN A 586 30.80 -6.58 7.06
C ASN A 586 31.20 -7.92 7.68
N HIS A 587 30.26 -8.85 7.87
CA HIS A 587 30.59 -10.21 8.31
C HIS A 587 31.25 -11.04 7.20
N THR A 588 31.18 -10.60 5.95
CA THR A 588 31.73 -11.30 4.79
C THR A 588 33.16 -10.83 4.51
N GLN A 589 34.09 -11.77 4.32
CA GLN A 589 35.51 -11.44 4.11
C GLN A 589 35.75 -10.62 2.83
N PHE A 590 34.97 -10.87 1.78
CA PHE A 590 35.05 -10.13 0.51
C PHE A 590 34.83 -8.63 0.68
N PHE A 591 33.72 -8.21 1.33
CA PHE A 591 33.43 -6.79 1.53
C PHE A 591 34.46 -6.11 2.43
N ARG A 592 34.99 -6.79 3.46
CA ARG A 592 36.08 -6.23 4.29
C ARG A 592 37.37 -6.00 3.49
N MET A 593 37.70 -6.90 2.56
CA MET A 593 38.82 -6.71 1.64
C MET A 593 38.56 -5.55 0.68
N LEU A 594 37.34 -5.42 0.16
CA LEU A 594 36.93 -4.36 -0.74
C LEU A 594 37.14 -2.97 -0.11
N LEU A 595 36.77 -2.82 1.16
CA LEU A 595 36.93 -1.57 1.92
C LEU A 595 38.39 -1.13 2.15
N GLN A 596 39.36 -2.00 1.88
CA GLN A 596 40.78 -1.63 1.90
C GLN A 596 41.25 -0.96 0.61
N GLN A 597 40.42 -0.97 -0.43
CA GLN A 597 40.70 -0.34 -1.73
C GLN A 597 40.16 1.09 -1.76
N ALA A 598 40.77 1.95 -2.57
CA ALA A 598 40.21 3.28 -2.82
C ALA A 598 38.94 3.16 -3.68
N PRO A 599 37.82 3.82 -3.31
CA PRO A 599 36.64 3.86 -4.16
C PRO A 599 36.94 4.65 -5.45
N ILE A 600 36.34 4.22 -6.56
CA ILE A 600 36.44 4.92 -7.84
C ILE A 600 35.48 6.12 -7.94
N GLY A 601 34.56 6.24 -6.98
CA GLY A 601 33.60 7.33 -6.85
C GLY A 601 32.59 7.03 -5.75
N GLY A 602 31.77 8.02 -5.40
CA GLY A 602 30.73 7.88 -4.39
C GLY A 602 29.78 9.08 -4.40
N ALA A 603 28.59 8.92 -3.85
CA ALA A 603 27.62 9.99 -3.62
C ALA A 603 26.82 9.67 -2.37
N GLY A 604 26.65 10.66 -1.48
CA GLY A 604 26.11 10.40 -0.15
C GLY A 604 26.95 9.37 0.62
N ASP A 605 26.29 8.38 1.21
CA ASP A 605 26.93 7.30 1.98
C ASP A 605 27.33 6.08 1.13
N GLU A 606 27.02 6.10 -0.17
CA GLU A 606 27.32 5.03 -1.11
C GLU A 606 28.66 5.28 -1.82
N ALA A 607 29.47 4.22 -1.92
CA ALA A 607 30.75 4.21 -2.60
C ALA A 607 30.81 3.07 -3.63
N LEU A 608 31.45 3.37 -4.77
CA LEU A 608 31.66 2.43 -5.86
C LEU A 608 33.12 1.95 -5.85
N TYR A 609 33.29 0.65 -5.92
CA TYR A 609 34.59 0.00 -5.95
C TYR A 609 34.75 -0.77 -7.25
N TYR A 610 35.93 -0.67 -7.87
CA TYR A 610 36.24 -1.36 -9.11
C TYR A 610 37.10 -2.60 -8.86
N LEU A 611 36.68 -3.75 -9.38
CA LEU A 611 37.37 -5.01 -9.24
C LEU A 611 38.46 -5.14 -10.31
N ASN A 612 39.71 -4.94 -9.90
CA ASN A 612 40.86 -5.09 -10.81
C ASN A 612 41.14 -6.58 -11.13
N PRO A 613 41.47 -6.93 -12.40
CA PRO A 613 41.82 -8.29 -12.79
C PRO A 613 43.13 -8.79 -12.15
N GLU A 614 44.00 -7.86 -11.80
CA GLU A 614 45.31 -8.12 -11.21
C GLU A 614 45.32 -7.44 -9.84
N GLY A 615 45.90 -8.10 -8.83
CA GLY A 615 46.07 -7.53 -7.48
C GLY A 615 47.07 -6.36 -7.44
N SER A 616 47.15 -5.53 -8.48
CA SER A 616 47.92 -4.30 -8.50
C SER A 616 47.23 -3.28 -7.60
N VAL A 617 47.78 -3.12 -6.40
CA VAL A 617 47.63 -1.93 -5.58
C VAL A 617 48.01 -0.73 -6.46
N GLN A 618 47.07 0.19 -6.68
CA GLN A 618 47.40 1.57 -7.05
C GLN A 618 47.21 2.44 -5.83
#